data_AF-C6HZZ3-F1
#
_entry.id   AF-C6HZZ3-F1
#
_cell.length_a   1.000
_cell.length_b   1.000
_cell.length_c   1.000
_cell.angle_alpha   90.00
_cell.angle_beta   90.00
_cell.angle_gamma   90.00
#
_symmetry.space_group_name_H-M   'P 1'
#
loop_
_entity.id
_entity.type
_entity.pdbx_description
1 polymer ?
#
loop_
_entity_poly.entity_id
_entity_poly.type
_entity_poly.pdbx_seq_one_letter_code
_entity_poly.pdbx_strand_id
1 'polypeptide(L)'
;MITPQNRDREAALSYIERYFLPSSALLGMVGMGGLFLLSTYQWQRHTLTVPAFTREMTIGLMAGLLSLLHARYQYFILENFPRHYAELSSRADRMVLSRPAAIVHPRRRLVVMGYVAGILLFLLAVGFLHRGVSWIGVVSFAMAGFFITRVAFWKKVVETARANGSGGGQ
;
A
#
# COMPACT_ATOMS: atom_id res chain seq x y z
N MET A 1 -7.21 24.88 -23.11
CA MET A 1 -8.46 24.65 -22.36
C MET A 1 -8.35 23.28 -21.69
N ILE A 2 -8.24 23.21 -20.36
CA ILE A 2 -8.06 21.93 -19.63
C ILE A 2 -9.39 21.18 -19.65
N THR A 3 -9.43 19.97 -20.22
CA THR A 3 -10.63 19.14 -20.22
C THR A 3 -10.98 18.74 -18.78
N PRO A 4 -12.26 18.61 -18.42
CA PRO A 4 -12.67 18.25 -17.06
C PRO A 4 -12.02 16.94 -16.57
N GLN A 5 -11.74 16.00 -17.47
CA GLN A 5 -11.03 14.75 -17.17
C GLN A 5 -9.58 14.95 -16.72
N ASN A 6 -8.86 15.92 -17.29
CA ASN A 6 -7.48 16.21 -16.90
C ASN A 6 -7.43 16.85 -15.51
N ARG A 7 -8.39 17.74 -15.19
CA ARG A 7 -8.51 18.34 -13.85
C ARG A 7 -8.82 17.30 -12.78
N ASP A 8 -9.74 16.36 -13.05
CA ASP A 8 -10.07 15.28 -12.12
C ASP A 8 -8.85 14.38 -11.85
N ARG A 9 -8.03 14.12 -12.88
CA ARG A 9 -6.80 13.32 -12.77
C ARG A 9 -5.71 14.03 -11.97
N GLU A 10 -5.52 15.33 -12.18
CA GLU A 10 -4.58 16.15 -11.40
C GLU A 10 -4.97 16.21 -9.92
N ALA A 11 -6.26 16.42 -9.63
CA ALA A 11 -6.78 16.41 -8.26
C ALA A 11 -6.58 15.05 -7.58
N ALA A 12 -6.76 13.95 -8.33
CA ALA A 12 -6.52 12.60 -7.84
C ALA A 12 -5.03 12.33 -7.52
N LEU A 13 -4.12 12.76 -8.39
CA LEU A 13 -2.67 12.65 -8.15
C LEU A 13 -2.22 13.51 -6.97
N SER A 14 -2.77 14.72 -6.85
CA SER A 14 -2.52 15.62 -5.71
C SER A 14 -2.95 14.99 -4.40
N TYR A 15 -4.12 14.33 -4.35
CA TYR A 15 -4.55 13.57 -3.18
C TYR A 15 -3.58 12.45 -2.81
N ILE A 16 -3.14 11.68 -3.80
CA ILE A 16 -2.21 10.57 -3.58
C ILE A 16 -0.90 11.09 -2.98
N GLU A 17 -0.38 12.19 -3.51
CA GLU A 17 0.86 12.80 -3.05
C GLU A 17 0.74 13.43 -1.66
N ARG A 18 -0.35 14.14 -1.40
CA ARG A 18 -0.51 14.95 -0.18
C ARG A 18 -0.93 14.11 1.03
N TYR A 19 -1.76 13.09 0.83
CA TYR A 19 -2.34 12.31 1.94
C TYR A 19 -1.91 10.84 1.89
N PHE A 20 -2.09 10.19 0.75
CA PHE A 20 -1.94 8.74 0.67
C PHE A 20 -0.49 8.26 0.85
N LEU A 21 0.45 8.91 0.16
CA LEU A 21 1.87 8.58 0.21
C LEU A 21 2.48 8.85 1.60
N PRO A 22 2.31 10.04 2.21
CA PRO A 22 2.85 10.31 3.55
C PRO A 22 2.30 9.37 4.62
N SER A 23 0.99 9.11 4.63
CA SER A 23 0.39 8.16 5.58
C SER A 23 0.92 6.74 5.38
N SER A 24 1.07 6.30 4.13
CA SER A 24 1.67 4.99 3.83
C SER A 24 3.14 4.93 4.24
N ALA A 25 3.92 5.98 3.99
CA ALA A 25 5.32 6.07 4.37
C ALA A 25 5.49 6.03 5.89
N LEU A 26 4.65 6.74 6.64
CA LEU A 26 4.64 6.71 8.10
C LEU A 26 4.40 5.29 8.62
N LEU A 27 3.39 4.58 8.11
CA LEU A 27 3.09 3.21 8.52
C LEU A 27 4.21 2.23 8.12
N GLY A 28 4.85 2.45 6.97
CA GLY A 28 6.04 1.71 6.56
C GLY A 28 7.22 1.93 7.50
N MET A 29 7.45 3.16 7.95
CA MET A 29 8.46 3.51 8.94
C MET A 29 8.19 2.88 10.29
N VAL A 30 6.93 2.85 10.75
CA VAL A 30 6.56 2.15 11.99
C VAL A 30 6.89 0.66 11.88
N GLY A 31 6.54 0.03 10.75
CA GLY A 31 6.91 -1.36 10.47
C GLY A 31 8.42 -1.59 10.53
N MET A 32 9.21 -0.76 9.84
CA MET A 32 10.68 -0.83 9.84
C MET A 32 11.29 -0.57 11.21
N GLY A 33 10.75 0.38 11.98
CA GLY A 33 11.19 0.68 13.34
C GLY A 33 10.99 -0.50 14.28
N GLY A 34 9.82 -1.14 14.22
CA GLY A 34 9.55 -2.37 15.00
C GLY A 34 10.50 -3.51 14.62
N LEU A 35 10.77 -3.65 13.33
CA LEU A 35 11.72 -4.59 12.76
C LEU A 35 13.14 -4.39 13.31
N PHE A 36 13.62 -3.14 13.26
CA PHE A 36 14.93 -2.75 13.78
C PHE A 36 15.05 -3.03 15.27
N LEU A 37 14.10 -2.52 16.08
CA LEU A 37 14.12 -2.68 17.53
C LEU A 37 14.06 -4.16 17.95
N LEU A 38 13.21 -4.95 17.31
CA LEU A 38 13.10 -6.38 17.59
C LEU A 38 14.39 -7.13 17.22
N SER A 39 14.99 -6.81 16.08
CA SER A 39 16.22 -7.46 15.60
C SER A 39 17.38 -7.14 16.54
N THR A 40 17.52 -5.87 16.96
CA THR A 40 18.52 -5.45 17.96
C THR A 40 18.29 -6.13 19.31
N TYR A 41 17.04 -6.22 19.78
CA TYR A 41 16.71 -6.91 21.02
C TYR A 41 17.08 -8.39 20.96
N GLN A 42 16.71 -9.10 19.89
CA GLN A 42 17.01 -10.52 19.73
C GLN A 42 18.52 -10.77 19.60
N TRP A 43 19.24 -9.86 18.93
CA TRP A 43 20.69 -9.89 18.82
C TRP A 43 21.37 -9.77 20.18
N GLN A 44 20.99 -8.77 20.98
CA GLN A 44 21.53 -8.56 22.33
C GLN A 44 21.26 -9.75 23.27
N ARG A 45 20.16 -10.49 23.05
CA ARG A 45 19.80 -11.67 23.82
C ARG A 45 20.38 -12.98 23.26
N HIS A 46 21.15 -12.93 22.17
CA HIS A 46 21.65 -14.12 21.44
C HIS A 46 20.54 -15.09 21.00
N THR A 47 19.33 -14.56 20.79
CA THR A 47 18.14 -15.32 20.37
C THR A 47 17.82 -15.14 18.88
N LEU A 48 18.53 -14.24 18.19
CA LEU A 48 18.34 -14.05 16.76
C LEU A 48 18.87 -15.28 16.02
N THR A 49 17.96 -16.01 15.38
CA THR A 49 18.32 -17.15 14.54
C THR A 49 18.01 -16.85 13.08
N VAL A 50 18.88 -17.31 12.18
CA VAL A 50 18.66 -17.16 10.73
C VAL A 50 17.31 -17.73 10.30
N PRO A 51 16.88 -18.93 10.74
CA PRO A 51 15.58 -19.48 10.35
C PRO A 51 14.39 -18.62 10.79
N ALA A 52 14.43 -18.05 12.00
CA ALA A 52 13.38 -17.16 12.49
C ALA A 52 13.30 -15.89 11.63
N PHE A 53 14.45 -15.26 11.39
CA PHE A 53 14.54 -14.06 10.55
C PHE A 53 14.04 -14.32 9.12
N THR A 54 14.42 -15.45 8.51
CA THR A 54 13.96 -15.80 7.15
C THR A 54 12.45 -15.98 7.09
N ARG A 55 11.83 -16.63 8.10
CA ARG A 55 10.37 -16.78 8.15
C ARG A 55 9.65 -15.45 8.26
N GLU A 56 10.12 -14.55 9.12
CA GLU A 56 9.56 -13.20 9.26
C GLU A 56 9.74 -12.39 7.96
N MET A 57 10.90 -12.51 7.31
CA MET A 57 11.15 -11.90 5.99
C MET A 57 10.19 -12.42 4.92
N THR A 58 9.91 -13.73 4.88
CA THR A 58 8.93 -14.31 3.94
C THR A 58 7.55 -13.68 4.13
N ILE A 59 7.12 -13.47 5.39
CA ILE A 59 5.85 -12.79 5.69
C ILE A 59 5.85 -11.37 5.14
N GLY A 60 6.94 -10.62 5.34
CA GLY A 60 7.09 -9.28 4.78
C GLY A 60 7.01 -9.26 3.25
N LEU A 61 7.67 -10.19 2.57
CA LEU A 61 7.61 -10.31 1.11
C LEU A 61 6.19 -10.64 0.62
N MET A 62 5.48 -11.55 1.29
CA MET A 62 4.08 -11.85 0.97
C MET A 62 3.16 -10.64 1.16
N ALA A 63 3.36 -9.89 2.24
CA ALA A 63 2.63 -8.65 2.48
C ALA A 63 2.93 -7.60 1.40
N GLY A 64 4.19 -7.50 0.96
CA GLY A 64 4.61 -6.67 -0.17
C GLY A 64 3.91 -7.06 -1.49
N LEU A 65 3.85 -8.35 -1.80
CA LEU A 65 3.13 -8.86 -2.98
C LEU A 65 1.64 -8.50 -2.92
N LEU A 66 0.99 -8.75 -1.78
CA LEU A 66 -0.42 -8.40 -1.59
C LEU A 66 -0.64 -6.89 -1.77
N SER A 67 0.30 -6.07 -1.27
CA SER A 67 0.27 -4.63 -1.44
C SER A 67 0.44 -4.20 -2.89
N LEU A 68 1.32 -4.84 -3.65
CA LEU A 68 1.53 -4.56 -5.07
C LEU A 68 0.26 -4.85 -5.88
N LEU A 69 -0.37 -6.01 -5.65
CA LEU A 69 -1.66 -6.33 -6.26
C LEU A 69 -2.71 -5.28 -5.88
N HIS A 70 -2.73 -4.88 -4.61
CA HIS A 70 -3.65 -3.87 -4.14
C HIS A 70 -3.43 -2.51 -4.81
N ALA A 71 -2.18 -2.06 -4.89
CA ALA A 71 -1.80 -0.80 -5.52
C ALA A 71 -2.08 -0.82 -7.03
N ARG A 72 -1.92 -1.97 -7.70
CA ARG A 72 -2.25 -2.12 -9.12
C ARG A 72 -3.74 -1.94 -9.39
N TYR A 73 -4.60 -2.47 -8.54
CA TYR A 73 -6.04 -2.24 -8.66
C TYR A 73 -6.44 -0.81 -8.34
N GLN A 74 -5.85 -0.19 -7.31
CA GLN A 74 -6.07 1.23 -7.02
C GLN A 74 -5.63 2.12 -8.19
N TYR A 75 -4.52 1.76 -8.86
CA TYR A 75 -4.08 2.42 -10.09
C TYR A 75 -5.08 2.25 -11.24
N PHE A 76 -5.66 1.06 -11.42
CA PHE A 76 -6.75 0.85 -12.38
C PHE A 76 -7.95 1.78 -12.09
N ILE A 77 -8.31 1.96 -10.82
CA ILE A 77 -9.36 2.90 -10.42
C ILE A 77 -8.97 4.34 -10.78
N LEU A 78 -7.72 4.73 -10.54
CA LEU A 78 -7.23 6.07 -10.87
C LEU A 78 -7.35 6.35 -12.38
N GLU A 79 -7.01 5.39 -13.23
CA GLU A 79 -7.07 5.56 -14.69
C GLU A 79 -8.51 5.61 -15.22
N ASN A 80 -9.40 4.77 -14.70
CA ASN A 80 -10.75 4.60 -15.25
C ASN A 80 -11.81 5.45 -14.56
N PHE A 81 -11.59 5.82 -13.29
CA PHE A 81 -12.55 6.53 -12.43
C PHE A 81 -11.86 7.63 -11.59
N PRO A 82 -11.16 8.60 -12.21
CA PRO A 82 -10.38 9.61 -11.48
C PRO A 82 -11.23 10.46 -10.52
N ARG A 83 -12.51 10.67 -10.85
CA ARG A 83 -13.48 11.38 -9.99
C ARG A 83 -13.58 10.80 -8.57
N HIS A 84 -13.41 9.49 -8.42
CA HIS A 84 -13.45 8.86 -7.10
C HIS A 84 -12.36 9.42 -6.17
N TYR A 85 -11.15 9.61 -6.69
CA TYR A 85 -10.03 10.17 -5.93
C TYR A 85 -10.11 11.69 -5.79
N ALA A 86 -10.67 12.40 -6.78
CA ALA A 86 -10.95 13.83 -6.65
C ALA A 86 -11.98 14.11 -5.53
N GLU A 87 -13.03 13.29 -5.42
CA GLU A 87 -13.98 13.35 -4.31
C GLU A 87 -13.31 13.09 -2.96
N LEU A 88 -12.44 12.07 -2.88
CA LEU A 88 -11.66 11.79 -1.66
C LEU A 88 -10.77 12.96 -1.26
N SER A 89 -10.14 13.64 -2.22
CA SER A 89 -9.37 14.87 -2.01
C SER A 89 -10.22 15.94 -1.33
N SER A 90 -11.37 16.26 -1.95
CA SER A 90 -12.28 17.30 -1.45
C SER A 90 -12.85 17.01 -0.06
N ARG A 91 -12.93 15.73 0.32
CA ARG A 91 -13.41 15.27 1.64
C ARG A 91 -12.28 15.25 2.67
N ALA A 92 -11.08 14.87 2.28
CA ALA A 92 -9.90 14.90 3.15
C ALA A 92 -9.61 16.33 3.64
N ASP A 93 -9.72 17.32 2.75
CA ASP A 93 -9.61 18.74 3.10
C ASP A 93 -10.71 19.20 4.08
N ARG A 94 -11.89 18.57 4.05
CA ARG A 94 -13.04 18.91 4.91
C ARG A 94 -13.17 18.02 6.15
N MET A 95 -12.24 17.08 6.36
CA MET A 95 -12.30 16.07 7.43
C MET A 95 -13.64 15.29 7.52
N VAL A 96 -14.30 15.07 6.38
CA VAL A 96 -15.61 14.41 6.34
C VAL A 96 -15.45 12.88 6.27
N LEU A 97 -15.92 12.18 7.30
CA LEU A 97 -15.88 10.70 7.46
C LEU A 97 -17.04 9.96 6.75
N SER A 98 -17.51 10.46 5.60
CA SER A 98 -18.60 9.83 4.85
C SER A 98 -18.07 8.85 3.79
N ARG A 99 -18.74 7.69 3.63
CA ARG A 99 -18.34 6.67 2.65
C ARG A 99 -18.30 7.27 1.23
N PRO A 100 -17.21 7.08 0.46
CA PRO A 100 -17.12 7.54 -0.91
C PRO A 100 -18.15 6.84 -1.79
N ALA A 101 -18.51 7.47 -2.92
CA ALA A 101 -19.41 6.85 -3.89
C ALA A 101 -18.83 5.48 -4.32
N ALA A 102 -19.67 4.45 -4.29
CA ALA A 102 -19.26 3.11 -4.64
C ALA A 102 -18.94 3.04 -6.14
N ILE A 103 -17.69 2.70 -6.49
CA ILE A 103 -17.31 2.46 -7.88
C ILE A 103 -17.98 1.17 -8.33
N VAL A 104 -18.78 1.25 -9.39
CA VAL A 104 -19.45 0.09 -10.00
C VAL A 104 -18.76 -0.22 -11.33
N HIS A 105 -18.16 -1.40 -11.44
CA HIS A 105 -17.65 -1.94 -12.70
C HIS A 105 -17.92 -3.44 -12.80
N PRO A 106 -18.04 -4.02 -14.02
CA PRO A 106 -18.52 -5.39 -14.20
C PRO A 106 -17.68 -6.46 -13.48
N ARG A 107 -16.37 -6.21 -13.37
CA ARG A 107 -15.41 -7.13 -12.73
C ARG A 107 -15.20 -6.90 -11.23
N ARG A 108 -15.98 -6.02 -10.59
CA ARG A 108 -15.81 -5.67 -9.17
C ARG A 108 -15.89 -6.90 -8.26
N ARG A 109 -16.85 -7.80 -8.52
CA ARG A 109 -17.03 -9.02 -7.71
C ARG A 109 -15.80 -9.92 -7.76
N LEU A 110 -15.22 -10.11 -8.95
CA LEU A 110 -14.00 -10.92 -9.11
C LEU A 110 -12.82 -10.31 -8.36
N VAL A 111 -12.66 -8.98 -8.41
CA VAL A 111 -11.60 -8.29 -7.67
C VAL A 111 -11.80 -8.42 -6.16
N VAL A 112 -13.02 -8.23 -5.65
CA VAL A 112 -13.32 -8.41 -4.23
C VAL A 112 -13.05 -9.85 -3.78
N MET A 113 -13.46 -10.84 -4.57
CA MET A 113 -13.16 -12.25 -4.28
C MET A 113 -11.65 -12.53 -4.30
N GLY A 114 -10.91 -11.96 -5.26
CA GLY A 114 -9.46 -12.06 -5.31
C GLY A 114 -8.77 -11.44 -4.10
N TYR A 115 -9.27 -10.30 -3.60
CA TYR A 115 -8.77 -9.70 -2.36
C TYR A 115 -9.01 -10.59 -1.14
N VAL A 116 -10.24 -11.11 -1.00
CA VAL A 116 -10.56 -12.02 0.11
C VAL A 116 -9.68 -13.25 0.05
N ALA A 117 -9.51 -13.85 -1.13
CA ALA A 117 -8.63 -15.00 -1.33
C ALA A 117 -7.16 -14.67 -0.99
N GLY A 118 -6.65 -13.52 -1.43
CA GLY A 118 -5.28 -13.08 -1.12
C GLY A 118 -5.04 -12.83 0.37
N ILE A 119 -6.02 -12.23 1.07
CA ILE A 119 -5.97 -12.04 2.52
C ILE A 119 -6.00 -13.39 3.23
N LEU A 120 -6.90 -14.29 2.84
CA LEU A 120 -6.97 -15.64 3.44
C LEU A 120 -5.67 -16.42 3.22
N LEU A 121 -5.10 -16.36 2.02
CA LEU A 121 -3.81 -16.99 1.72
C LEU A 121 -2.68 -16.40 2.57
N PHE A 122 -2.66 -15.07 2.75
CA PHE A 122 -1.69 -14.41 3.61
C PHE A 122 -1.84 -14.84 5.08
N LEU A 123 -3.08 -14.86 5.60
CA LEU A 123 -3.36 -15.31 6.97
C LEU A 123 -2.98 -16.78 7.17
N LEU A 124 -3.24 -17.62 6.17
CA LEU A 124 -2.83 -19.02 6.18
C LEU A 124 -1.30 -19.14 6.23
N ALA A 125 -0.58 -18.37 5.41
CA ALA A 125 0.88 -18.35 5.41
C ALA A 125 1.44 -17.89 6.76
N VAL A 126 0.86 -16.85 7.38
CA VAL A 126 1.20 -16.44 8.75
C VAL A 126 0.93 -17.59 9.73
N GLY A 127 -0.21 -18.27 9.63
CA GLY A 127 -0.54 -19.44 10.45
C GLY A 127 0.49 -20.56 10.36
N PHE A 128 1.08 -20.81 9.19
CA PHE A 128 2.16 -21.81 9.03
C PHE A 128 3.52 -21.29 9.48
N LEU A 129 3.85 -20.04 9.19
CA LEU A 129 5.17 -19.46 9.40
C LEU A 129 5.38 -18.89 10.80
N HIS A 130 4.32 -18.59 11.56
CA HIS A 130 4.44 -17.95 12.88
C HIS A 130 5.03 -18.86 13.97
N ARG A 131 5.10 -20.19 13.76
CA ARG A 131 5.61 -21.11 14.77
C ARG A 131 7.09 -20.82 15.04
N GLY A 132 7.39 -20.42 16.28
CA GLY A 132 8.74 -20.12 16.74
C GLY A 132 9.28 -18.74 16.33
N VAL A 133 8.41 -17.81 15.93
CA VAL A 133 8.75 -16.41 15.65
C VAL A 133 7.85 -15.46 16.44
N SER A 134 8.35 -14.25 16.69
CA SER A 134 7.66 -13.27 17.51
C SER A 134 6.49 -12.66 16.73
N TRP A 135 5.33 -12.54 17.38
CA TRP A 135 4.20 -11.80 16.80
C TRP A 135 4.55 -10.36 16.46
N ILE A 136 5.43 -9.73 17.25
CA ILE A 136 5.93 -8.39 16.96
C ILE A 136 6.70 -8.39 15.64
N GLY A 137 7.50 -9.43 15.38
CA GLY A 137 8.26 -9.58 14.14
C GLY A 137 7.35 -9.78 12.95
N VAL A 138 6.42 -10.73 13.06
CA VAL A 138 5.37 -10.99 12.06
C VAL A 138 4.65 -9.70 11.65
N VAL A 139 4.16 -8.92 12.62
CA VAL A 139 3.45 -7.66 12.36
C VAL A 139 4.38 -6.60 11.77
N SER A 140 5.58 -6.45 12.30
CA SER A 140 6.56 -5.44 11.84
C SER A 140 6.97 -5.69 10.39
N PHE A 141 7.33 -6.93 10.05
CA PHE A 141 7.67 -7.32 8.69
C PHE A 141 6.47 -7.20 7.74
N ALA A 142 5.27 -7.61 8.17
CA ALA A 142 4.07 -7.46 7.35
C ALA A 142 3.76 -6.00 7.05
N MET A 143 3.81 -5.11 8.06
CA MET A 143 3.61 -3.68 7.87
C MET A 143 4.69 -3.07 6.98
N ALA A 144 5.96 -3.35 7.26
CA ALA A 144 7.08 -2.84 6.47
C ALA A 144 6.94 -3.26 5.01
N GLY A 145 6.79 -4.56 4.75
CA GLY A 145 6.63 -5.09 3.39
C GLY A 145 5.43 -4.48 2.67
N PHE A 146 4.27 -4.47 3.32
CA PHE A 146 3.05 -3.94 2.70
C PHE A 146 3.17 -2.45 2.36
N PHE A 147 3.56 -1.60 3.31
CA PHE A 147 3.55 -0.16 3.13
C PHE A 147 4.73 0.36 2.31
N ILE A 148 5.92 -0.23 2.43
CA ILE A 148 7.08 0.18 1.61
C ILE A 148 6.84 -0.15 0.14
N THR A 149 6.34 -1.34 -0.19
CA THR A 149 6.01 -1.69 -1.58
C THR A 149 4.96 -0.74 -2.15
N ARG A 150 3.95 -0.37 -1.35
CA ARG A 150 2.94 0.61 -1.74
C ARG A 150 3.54 1.98 -2.06
N VAL A 151 4.40 2.49 -1.18
CA VAL A 151 5.07 3.78 -1.37
C VAL A 151 5.95 3.75 -2.62
N ALA A 152 6.76 2.71 -2.79
CA ALA A 152 7.64 2.57 -3.95
C ALA A 152 6.84 2.55 -5.26
N PHE A 153 5.74 1.80 -5.31
CA PHE A 153 4.87 1.76 -6.47
C PHE A 153 4.25 3.13 -6.78
N TRP A 154 3.63 3.77 -5.80
CA TRP A 154 2.92 5.03 -6.01
C TRP A 154 3.84 6.20 -6.29
N LYS A 155 5.03 6.24 -5.69
CA LYS A 155 6.06 7.23 -6.00
C LYS A 155 6.44 7.15 -7.49
N LYS A 156 6.72 5.95 -8.00
CA LYS A 156 7.02 5.74 -9.43
C LYS A 156 5.86 6.19 -10.34
N VAL A 157 4.62 5.90 -9.94
CA VAL A 157 3.43 6.33 -10.69
C VAL A 157 3.35 7.86 -10.77
N VAL A 158 3.52 8.56 -9.65
CA VAL A 158 3.47 10.03 -9.59
C VAL A 158 4.60 10.65 -10.40
N GLU A 159 5.83 10.14 -10.27
CA GLU A 159 7.00 10.58 -11.04
C GLU A 159 6.77 10.42 -12.55
N THR A 160 6.26 9.26 -12.97
CA THR A 160 5.97 8.99 -14.39
C THR A 160 4.87 9.91 -14.92
N ALA A 161 3.83 10.17 -14.13
CA ALA A 161 2.75 11.07 -14.52
C ALA A 161 3.25 12.52 -14.71
N ARG A 162 4.16 12.98 -13.85
CA ARG A 162 4.80 14.30 -13.97
C ARG A 162 5.67 14.40 -15.21
N ALA A 163 6.53 13.40 -15.45
CA ALA A 163 7.40 13.38 -16.63
C ALA A 163 6.60 13.49 -17.94
N ASN A 164 5.46 12.79 -18.02
CA ASN A 164 4.58 12.84 -19.18
C ASN A 164 3.82 14.18 -19.32
N GLY A 165 3.51 14.85 -18.19
CA GLY A 165 2.89 16.18 -18.21
C GLY A 165 3.85 17.31 -18.63
N SER A 166 5.14 17.17 -18.31
CA SER A 166 6.18 18.15 -18.66
C SER A 166 6.63 18.09 -20.12
N GLY A 167 6.37 16.97 -20.83
CA GLY A 167 6.82 16.73 -22.20
C GLY A 167 5.83 17.11 -23.32
N GLY A 168 4.60 17.53 -22.98
CA GLY A 168 3.54 17.87 -23.95
C GLY A 168 3.43 19.36 -24.29
N GLY A 169 4.46 20.15 -23.97
CA GLY A 169 4.52 21.60 -24.18
C GLY A 169 5.61 22.03 -25.16
N GLN A 170 5.73 21.35 -26.31
CA GLN A 170 6.47 21.84 -27.48
C GLN A 170 5.57 21.77 -28.71
#